data_AF-A0A2N8KEM4-F1
#
_entry.id   AF-A0A2N8KEM4-F1
#
_cell.length_a   1.000
_cell.length_b   1.000
_cell.length_c   1.000
_cell.angle_alpha   90.00
_cell.angle_beta   90.00
_cell.angle_gamma   90.00
#
_symmetry.space_group_name_H-M   'P 1'
#
loop_
_entity.id
_entity.type
_entity.pdbx_description
1 polymer ?
#
loop_
_entity_poly.entity_id
_entity_poly.type
_entity_poly.pdbx_seq_one_letter_code
_entity_poly.pdbx_strand_id
1 'polypeptide(L)'
;METIDWAVGEKFIDSLGLEDGLLIPELISHNVDRFRDPFVGKALCKEVWASKILLRTDDGFSSDFFQDFAWKRRRSIVSKGDVSHTFKNIRDQVVPGSISFYAAFSDKVNWHRIFKTWCEIFPPQLGMLHAFAGPELAPSAKYDSFQIGSFNALLKPEVPNIGWAMVYGDEFAQEVNVRRIVEAGFAIENVGNGYLVRVTDSINDVVADFWQFSRRRAELKKLFRAGFFLTEDEPLREKIVSDA
;
A
#
# COMPACT_ATOMS: atom_id res chain seq x y z
N MET A 1 3.09 2.75 -16.73
CA MET A 1 2.60 4.13 -16.53
C MET A 1 3.77 4.98 -16.06
N GLU A 2 3.93 6.20 -16.56
CA GLU A 2 5.01 7.09 -16.14
C GLU A 2 4.59 7.87 -14.88
N THR A 3 5.16 7.51 -13.72
CA THR A 3 4.79 8.12 -12.43
C THR A 3 5.35 9.52 -12.23
N ILE A 4 6.16 10.01 -13.15
CA ILE A 4 6.80 11.33 -13.10
C ILE A 4 5.93 12.44 -13.68
N ASP A 5 4.90 12.09 -14.46
CA ASP A 5 4.02 13.08 -15.08
C ASP A 5 3.24 13.83 -14.01
N TRP A 6 3.26 15.17 -14.08
CA TRP A 6 2.50 16.02 -13.19
C TRP A 6 1.00 15.78 -13.29
N ALA A 7 0.45 15.33 -14.43
CA ALA A 7 -0.97 15.00 -14.52
C ALA A 7 -1.35 13.83 -13.58
N VAL A 8 -0.43 12.90 -13.34
CA VAL A 8 -0.59 11.83 -12.34
C VAL A 8 -0.45 12.41 -10.93
N GLY A 9 0.58 13.23 -10.72
CA GLY A 9 0.81 13.93 -9.45
C GLY A 9 -0.39 14.76 -9.01
N GLU A 10 -1.00 15.53 -9.91
CA GLU A 10 -2.16 16.37 -9.63
C GLU A 10 -3.35 15.54 -9.14
N LYS A 11 -3.68 14.43 -9.83
CA LYS A 11 -4.75 13.52 -9.41
C LYS A 11 -4.47 12.95 -8.02
N PHE A 12 -3.21 12.60 -7.75
CA PHE A 12 -2.81 12.10 -6.44
C PHE A 12 -2.95 13.18 -5.36
N ILE A 13 -2.47 14.40 -5.58
CA ILE A 13 -2.60 15.51 -4.62
C ILE A 13 -4.06 15.83 -4.35
N ASP A 14 -4.93 15.81 -5.37
CA ASP A 14 -6.38 15.96 -5.20
C ASP A 14 -6.97 14.85 -4.31
N SER A 15 -6.51 13.62 -4.49
CA SER A 15 -6.97 12.49 -3.69
C SER A 15 -6.60 12.59 -2.20
N LEU A 16 -5.57 13.38 -1.84
CA LEU A 16 -5.21 13.64 -0.44
C LEU A 16 -6.24 14.54 0.27
N GLY A 17 -7.06 15.26 -0.50
CA GLY A 17 -8.19 16.06 -0.03
C GLY A 17 -9.49 15.27 0.18
N LEU A 18 -9.49 13.96 -0.11
CA LEU A 18 -10.65 13.10 0.18
C LEU A 18 -10.95 13.06 1.69
N GLU A 19 -12.13 12.52 2.03
CA GLU A 19 -12.59 12.34 3.41
C GLU A 19 -12.58 13.66 4.20
N ASP A 20 -13.18 14.70 3.62
CA ASP A 20 -13.29 16.05 4.19
C ASP A 20 -11.94 16.65 4.64
N GLY A 21 -10.86 16.24 3.96
CA GLY A 21 -9.52 16.72 4.22
C GLY A 21 -8.89 16.20 5.51
N LEU A 22 -9.42 15.13 6.09
CA LEU A 22 -8.89 14.50 7.32
C LEU A 22 -7.43 14.05 7.18
N LEU A 23 -6.97 13.79 5.94
CA LEU A 23 -5.63 13.31 5.62
C LEU A 23 -4.77 14.32 4.85
N ILE A 24 -5.22 15.57 4.67
CA ILE A 24 -4.45 16.59 3.95
C ILE A 24 -3.07 16.77 4.60
N PRO A 25 -1.97 16.74 3.83
CA PRO A 25 -0.64 16.95 4.38
C PRO A 25 -0.48 18.30 5.07
N GLU A 26 0.42 18.34 6.05
CA GLU A 26 0.91 19.59 6.61
C GLU A 26 2.29 19.94 6.05
N LEU A 27 3.08 18.92 5.72
CA LEU A 27 4.45 19.05 5.24
C LEU A 27 4.68 18.13 4.05
N ILE A 28 5.55 18.55 3.14
CA ILE A 28 6.05 17.79 1.99
C ILE A 28 7.59 17.85 1.93
N SER A 29 8.19 16.95 1.15
CA SER A 29 9.63 16.87 0.90
C SER A 29 9.96 15.92 -0.23
N HIS A 30 11.21 15.95 -0.69
CA HIS A 30 11.82 14.91 -1.51
C HIS A 30 12.41 13.74 -0.71
N ASN A 31 12.38 13.81 0.62
CA ASN A 31 13.04 12.87 1.51
C ASN A 31 12.06 12.38 2.58
N VAL A 32 11.88 11.05 2.63
CA VAL A 32 10.96 10.34 3.54
C VAL A 32 11.30 10.51 5.03
N ASP A 33 12.55 10.86 5.35
CA ASP A 33 13.03 11.07 6.72
C ASP A 33 13.04 12.55 7.13
N ARG A 34 12.92 13.48 6.16
CA ARG A 34 13.11 14.92 6.40
C ARG A 34 12.03 15.76 5.73
N PHE A 35 10.92 15.95 6.43
CA PHE A 35 9.82 16.83 6.03
C PHE A 35 10.16 18.30 6.32
N ARG A 36 10.24 19.14 5.28
CA ARG A 36 10.75 20.51 5.39
C ARG A 36 9.74 21.57 4.96
N ASP A 37 9.06 21.33 3.85
CA ASP A 37 8.28 22.38 3.20
C ASP A 37 6.80 22.29 3.60
N PRO A 38 6.13 23.42 3.89
CA PRO A 38 4.71 23.40 4.24
C PRO A 38 3.86 23.04 3.04
N PHE A 39 2.82 22.22 3.24
CA PHE A 39 1.82 21.97 2.21
C PHE A 39 0.91 23.19 2.05
N VAL A 40 1.15 23.99 1.01
CA VAL A 40 0.39 25.22 0.69
C VAL A 40 -0.40 25.10 -0.61
N GLY A 41 -0.71 23.87 -1.02
CA GLY A 41 -1.48 23.55 -2.21
C GLY A 41 -0.65 23.04 -3.39
N LYS A 42 -1.30 22.89 -4.54
CA LYS A 42 -0.78 22.17 -5.70
C LYS A 42 0.46 22.80 -6.35
N ALA A 43 0.59 24.12 -6.34
CA ALA A 43 1.68 24.82 -7.02
C ALA A 43 3.05 24.36 -6.51
N LEU A 44 3.22 24.33 -5.18
CA LEU A 44 4.45 23.83 -4.57
C LEU A 44 4.60 22.32 -4.77
N CYS A 45 3.51 21.56 -4.72
CA CYS A 45 3.57 20.12 -4.99
C CYS A 45 4.10 19.82 -6.40
N LYS A 46 3.78 20.65 -7.39
CA LYS A 46 4.29 20.51 -8.77
C LYS A 46 5.80 20.68 -8.84
N GLU A 47 6.36 21.60 -8.08
CA GLU A 47 7.81 21.83 -8.02
C GLU A 47 8.56 20.70 -7.31
N VAL A 48 7.87 19.99 -6.40
CA VAL A 48 8.41 18.87 -5.61
C VAL A 48 8.05 17.51 -6.22
N TRP A 49 7.24 17.47 -7.28
CA TRP A 49 6.84 16.21 -7.90
C TRP A 49 7.91 15.70 -8.86
N ALA A 50 8.48 14.51 -8.59
CA ALA A 50 9.42 13.84 -9.47
C ALA A 50 10.56 14.77 -9.97
N SER A 51 11.16 15.56 -9.07
CA SER A 51 12.26 16.46 -9.44
C SER A 51 13.46 15.66 -9.95
N LYS A 52 13.90 15.96 -11.16
CA LYS A 52 14.98 15.25 -11.84
C LYS A 52 16.35 15.60 -11.25
N ILE A 53 17.11 14.59 -10.84
CA ILE A 53 18.54 14.68 -10.52
C ILE A 53 19.33 13.88 -11.55
N LEU A 54 20.46 14.43 -11.97
CA LEU A 54 21.45 13.69 -12.73
C LEU A 54 22.49 13.11 -11.76
N LEU A 55 22.50 11.78 -11.59
CA LEU A 55 23.60 11.10 -10.92
C LEU A 55 24.74 10.94 -11.93
N ARG A 56 25.91 11.46 -11.58
CA ARG A 56 27.16 11.20 -12.29
C ARG A 56 28.08 10.46 -11.35
N THR A 57 28.51 9.28 -11.74
CA THR A 57 29.55 8.53 -11.04
C THR A 57 30.91 8.81 -11.67
N ASP A 58 31.97 8.62 -10.89
CA ASP A 58 33.35 8.92 -11.31
C ASP A 58 33.84 8.07 -12.51
N ASP A 59 33.17 6.95 -12.77
CA ASP A 59 33.38 6.06 -13.91
C ASP A 59 32.65 6.50 -15.20
N GLY A 60 32.00 7.67 -15.18
CA GLY A 60 31.34 8.28 -16.34
C GLY A 60 29.92 7.79 -16.60
N PHE A 61 29.36 6.93 -15.75
CA PHE A 61 27.95 6.55 -15.84
C PHE A 61 27.05 7.73 -15.41
N SER A 62 26.05 8.03 -16.23
CA SER A 62 25.02 9.02 -15.92
C SER A 62 23.65 8.39 -15.97
N SER A 63 22.90 8.45 -14.88
CA SER A 63 21.49 8.05 -14.85
C SER A 63 20.61 9.19 -14.37
N ASP A 64 19.48 9.34 -15.05
CA ASP A 64 18.39 10.18 -14.58
C ASP A 64 17.71 9.49 -13.40
N PHE A 65 17.64 10.19 -12.28
CA PHE A 65 16.91 9.76 -11.10
C PHE A 65 15.86 10.82 -10.76
N PHE A 66 14.66 10.40 -10.37
CA PHE A 66 13.59 11.30 -9.98
C PHE A 66 13.44 11.24 -8.47
N GLN A 67 13.46 12.40 -7.82
CA GLN A 67 13.27 12.51 -6.39
C GLN A 67 11.87 12.06 -6.01
N ASP A 68 11.79 11.37 -4.87
CA ASP A 68 10.52 10.96 -4.28
C ASP A 68 9.64 12.18 -3.97
N PHE A 69 8.35 11.93 -3.79
CA PHE A 69 7.42 12.86 -3.17
C PHE A 69 6.96 12.31 -1.83
N ALA A 70 7.43 12.89 -0.73
CA ALA A 70 7.08 12.50 0.63
C ALA A 70 6.15 13.53 1.28
N TRP A 71 5.18 13.07 2.07
CA TRP A 71 4.27 13.93 2.80
C TRP A 71 4.04 13.47 4.24
N LYS A 72 3.67 14.41 5.11
CA LYS A 72 3.38 14.14 6.52
C LYS A 72 2.29 15.05 7.06
N ARG A 73 1.50 14.49 7.97
CA ARG A 73 0.49 15.17 8.78
C ARG A 73 0.71 14.84 10.26
N ARG A 74 0.64 15.84 11.14
CA ARG A 74 0.88 15.66 12.58
C ARG A 74 -0.37 15.84 13.44
N ARG A 75 -1.44 16.42 12.91
CA ARG A 75 -2.68 16.73 13.68
C ARG A 75 -3.87 15.89 13.22
N SER A 76 -4.84 15.73 14.12
CA SER A 76 -6.08 14.95 13.96
C SER A 76 -5.85 13.45 13.70
N ILE A 77 -5.39 13.09 12.51
CA ILE A 77 -5.01 11.74 12.11
C ILE A 77 -3.55 11.81 11.68
N VAL A 78 -2.65 11.34 12.56
CA VAL A 78 -1.22 11.34 12.28
C VAL A 78 -0.96 10.41 11.09
N SER A 79 -0.31 10.92 10.05
CA SER A 79 0.00 10.13 8.87
C SER A 79 1.28 10.57 8.19
N LYS A 80 1.87 9.68 7.41
CA LYS A 80 3.00 9.94 6.53
C LYS A 80 2.93 9.01 5.33
N GLY A 81 3.51 9.43 4.22
CA GLY A 81 3.71 8.55 3.08
C GLY A 81 4.70 9.12 2.09
N ASP A 82 4.94 8.33 1.07
CA ASP A 82 5.85 8.66 0.00
C ASP A 82 5.45 7.99 -1.32
N VAL A 83 5.83 8.64 -2.41
CA VAL A 83 5.82 8.11 -3.77
C VAL A 83 7.26 8.01 -4.22
N SER A 84 7.71 6.79 -4.55
CA SER A 84 8.94 6.55 -5.28
C SER A 84 8.63 6.31 -6.75
N HIS A 85 9.35 7.00 -7.62
CA HIS A 85 9.08 6.98 -9.06
C HIS A 85 9.81 5.82 -9.76
N THR A 86 9.27 5.40 -10.90
CA THR A 86 9.87 4.37 -11.74
C THR A 86 11.20 4.88 -12.30
N PHE A 87 12.24 4.06 -12.25
CA PHE A 87 13.56 4.41 -12.75
C PHE A 87 14.25 3.22 -13.44
N LYS A 88 15.34 3.47 -14.15
CA LYS A 88 16.20 2.43 -14.72
C LYS A 88 17.44 2.24 -13.85
N ASN A 89 17.71 1.01 -13.44
CA ASN A 89 18.91 0.70 -12.65
C ASN A 89 20.16 0.60 -13.56
N ILE A 90 21.33 0.38 -12.97
CA ILE A 90 22.62 0.25 -13.68
C ILE A 90 22.68 -0.90 -14.70
N ARG A 91 21.72 -1.84 -14.64
CA ARG A 91 21.58 -2.97 -15.58
C ARG A 91 20.52 -2.70 -16.66
N ASP A 92 20.09 -1.44 -16.81
CA ASP A 92 19.02 -0.99 -17.71
C ASP A 92 17.65 -1.68 -17.45
N GLN A 93 17.45 -2.21 -16.24
CA GLN A 93 16.16 -2.80 -15.85
C GLN A 93 15.24 -1.69 -15.33
N VAL A 94 13.99 -1.71 -15.79
CA VAL A 94 12.93 -0.81 -15.28
C VAL A 94 12.51 -1.29 -13.89
N VAL A 95 12.83 -0.50 -12.87
CA VAL A 95 12.43 -0.74 -11.49
C VAL A 95 11.08 -0.06 -11.26
N PRO A 96 10.02 -0.81 -10.87
CA PRO A 96 8.71 -0.23 -10.59
C PRO A 96 8.76 0.85 -9.51
N GLY A 97 7.87 1.84 -9.63
CA GLY A 97 7.65 2.81 -8.56
C GLY A 97 6.82 2.19 -7.43
N SER A 98 6.71 2.89 -6.31
CA SER A 98 5.95 2.43 -5.14
C SER A 98 5.28 3.59 -4.44
N ILE A 99 4.19 3.30 -3.73
CA ILE A 99 3.55 4.23 -2.81
C ILE A 99 3.43 3.56 -1.46
N SER A 100 3.95 4.25 -0.44
CA SER A 100 3.84 3.81 0.95
C SER A 100 3.03 4.82 1.73
N PHE A 101 2.07 4.36 2.53
CA PHE A 101 1.27 5.24 3.37
C PHE A 101 0.94 4.60 4.70
N TYR A 102 1.23 5.35 5.77
CA TYR A 102 1.02 4.94 7.15
C TYR A 102 0.19 6.01 7.84
N ALA A 103 -0.89 5.61 8.49
CA ALA A 103 -1.75 6.51 9.23
C ALA A 103 -2.24 5.87 10.52
N ALA A 104 -2.50 6.70 11.53
CA ALA A 104 -3.30 6.30 12.66
C ALA A 104 -4.69 5.87 12.17
N PHE A 105 -5.15 4.69 12.57
CA PHE A 105 -6.44 4.18 12.13
C PHE A 105 -7.59 5.02 12.71
N SER A 106 -8.61 5.28 11.89
CA SER A 106 -9.83 5.98 12.29
C SER A 106 -11.01 5.45 11.48
N ASP A 107 -12.12 5.19 12.16
CA ASP A 107 -13.41 4.80 11.58
C ASP A 107 -14.10 5.92 10.78
N LYS A 108 -13.66 7.17 10.97
CA LYS A 108 -14.13 8.35 10.23
C LYS A 108 -13.61 8.44 8.79
N VAL A 109 -12.63 7.62 8.44
CA VAL A 109 -11.97 7.64 7.14
C VAL A 109 -12.43 6.45 6.33
N ASN A 110 -12.96 6.70 5.12
CA ASN A 110 -13.23 5.63 4.17
C ASN A 110 -11.92 5.15 3.50
N TRP A 111 -11.18 4.30 4.22
CA TRP A 111 -9.90 3.76 3.76
C TRP A 111 -10.01 3.03 2.42
N HIS A 112 -11.13 2.32 2.19
CA HIS A 112 -11.38 1.63 0.92
C HIS A 112 -11.40 2.62 -0.25
N ARG A 113 -12.14 3.73 -0.11
CA ARG A 113 -12.25 4.74 -1.17
C ARG A 113 -10.89 5.36 -1.49
N ILE A 114 -10.10 5.70 -0.48
CA ILE A 114 -8.75 6.24 -0.68
C ILE A 114 -7.87 5.22 -1.42
N PHE A 115 -7.80 4.00 -0.91
CA PHE A 115 -6.98 2.95 -1.50
C PHE A 115 -7.37 2.63 -2.94
N LYS A 116 -8.66 2.46 -3.21
CA LYS A 116 -9.17 2.23 -4.57
C LYS A 116 -8.83 3.39 -5.50
N THR A 117 -9.05 4.63 -5.07
CA THR A 117 -8.71 5.83 -5.86
C THR A 117 -7.22 5.83 -6.20
N TRP A 118 -6.36 5.47 -5.25
CA TRP A 118 -4.92 5.41 -5.50
C TRP A 118 -4.54 4.27 -6.45
N CYS A 119 -5.18 3.12 -6.37
CA CYS A 119 -4.95 2.04 -7.33
C CYS A 119 -5.46 2.38 -8.75
N GLU A 120 -6.45 3.26 -8.88
CA GLU A 120 -6.90 3.78 -10.18
C GLU A 120 -5.94 4.83 -10.74
N ILE A 121 -5.36 5.69 -9.89
CA ILE A 121 -4.33 6.67 -10.28
C ILE A 121 -3.01 5.95 -10.59
N PHE A 122 -2.68 4.93 -9.80
CA PHE A 122 -1.46 4.13 -9.87
C PHE A 122 -1.81 2.64 -9.94
N PRO A 123 -2.09 2.10 -11.15
CA PRO A 123 -2.36 0.68 -11.33
C PRO A 123 -1.16 -0.15 -10.85
N PRO A 124 -1.26 -0.86 -9.70
CA PRO A 124 -0.10 -1.50 -9.11
C PRO A 124 0.02 -2.95 -9.58
N GLN A 125 1.23 -3.50 -9.59
CA GLN A 125 1.41 -4.96 -9.72
C GLN A 125 0.81 -5.69 -8.51
N LEU A 126 1.05 -5.15 -7.30
CA LEU A 126 0.44 -5.56 -6.05
C LEU A 126 0.14 -4.33 -5.19
N GLY A 127 -1.01 -4.34 -4.54
CA GLY A 127 -1.39 -3.32 -3.55
C GLY A 127 -2.00 -3.96 -2.31
N MET A 128 -1.80 -3.34 -1.15
CA MET A 128 -2.38 -3.80 0.11
C MET A 128 -2.90 -2.63 0.92
N LEU A 129 -4.12 -2.77 1.43
CA LEU A 129 -4.67 -1.94 2.49
C LEU A 129 -4.97 -2.83 3.69
N HIS A 130 -4.45 -2.44 4.85
CA HIS A 130 -4.64 -3.20 6.07
C HIS A 130 -4.49 -2.33 7.32
N ALA A 131 -5.25 -2.65 8.36
CA ALA A 131 -5.13 -2.06 9.68
C ALA A 131 -4.54 -3.10 10.62
N PHE A 132 -3.26 -2.98 10.99
CA PHE A 132 -2.62 -3.96 11.86
C PHE A 132 -3.17 -3.87 13.29
N ALA A 133 -3.69 -4.98 13.82
CA ALA A 133 -4.29 -5.02 15.15
C ALA A 133 -4.07 -6.38 15.84
N GLY A 134 -4.28 -6.40 17.16
CA GLY A 134 -4.31 -7.63 17.95
C GLY A 134 -3.03 -8.48 17.80
N PRO A 135 -3.14 -9.79 17.50
CA PRO A 135 -2.00 -10.69 17.36
C PRO A 135 -0.96 -10.27 16.30
N GLU A 136 -1.34 -9.48 15.30
CA GLU A 136 -0.42 -9.03 14.24
C GLU A 136 0.59 -7.98 14.72
N LEU A 137 0.36 -7.39 15.89
CA LEU A 137 1.29 -6.46 16.55
C LEU A 137 2.21 -7.16 17.55
N ALA A 138 2.17 -8.50 17.62
CA ALA A 138 3.03 -9.26 18.50
C ALA A 138 4.52 -9.02 18.17
N PRO A 139 5.43 -8.99 19.17
CA PRO A 139 6.86 -8.80 18.93
C PRO A 139 7.49 -9.82 17.98
N SER A 140 6.93 -11.02 17.89
CA SER A 140 7.36 -12.08 16.97
C SER A 140 7.14 -11.74 15.50
N ALA A 141 6.17 -10.87 15.19
CA ALA A 141 5.90 -10.38 13.84
C ALA A 141 6.68 -9.09 13.52
N LYS A 142 7.50 -8.58 14.46
CA LYS A 142 8.22 -7.32 14.31
C LYS A 142 9.22 -7.40 13.17
N TYR A 143 9.06 -6.51 12.19
CA TYR A 143 9.84 -6.44 10.95
C TYR A 143 9.58 -7.54 9.92
N ASP A 144 8.54 -8.35 10.11
CA ASP A 144 8.06 -9.21 9.02
C ASP A 144 7.57 -8.34 7.84
N SER A 145 7.82 -8.78 6.61
CA SER A 145 7.46 -8.09 5.37
C SER A 145 5.99 -7.70 5.36
N PHE A 146 5.11 -8.55 5.90
CA PHE A 146 3.69 -8.23 6.04
C PHE A 146 3.47 -7.01 6.95
N GLN A 147 4.04 -7.01 8.15
CA GLN A 147 3.81 -5.95 9.15
C GLN A 147 4.35 -4.59 8.71
N ILE A 148 5.41 -4.57 7.90
CA ILE A 148 5.97 -3.33 7.35
C ILE A 148 5.29 -2.90 6.04
N GLY A 149 4.38 -3.71 5.49
CA GLY A 149 3.70 -3.45 4.22
C GLY A 149 4.58 -3.63 2.98
N SER A 150 5.62 -4.47 3.08
CA SER A 150 6.58 -4.73 2.01
C SER A 150 6.19 -5.95 1.18
N PHE A 151 6.27 -5.83 -0.14
CA PHE A 151 6.17 -6.96 -1.08
C PHE A 151 7.54 -7.52 -1.47
N ASN A 152 8.55 -7.36 -0.62
CA ASN A 152 9.94 -7.70 -0.90
C ASN A 152 10.50 -6.92 -2.10
N ALA A 153 11.05 -7.59 -3.11
CA ALA A 153 11.78 -6.93 -4.20
C ALA A 153 10.83 -6.30 -5.22
N LEU A 154 11.00 -5.02 -5.56
CA LEU A 154 10.19 -4.33 -6.57
C LEU A 154 10.17 -5.02 -7.94
N LEU A 155 11.29 -5.62 -8.36
CA LEU A 155 11.41 -6.33 -9.64
C LEU A 155 10.77 -7.72 -9.64
N LYS A 156 10.57 -8.31 -8.47
CA LYS A 156 10.00 -9.65 -8.31
C LYS A 156 9.26 -9.70 -6.98
N PRO A 157 8.11 -9.03 -6.91
CA PRO A 157 7.43 -8.91 -5.65
C PRO A 157 6.83 -10.27 -5.25
N GLU A 158 6.77 -10.49 -3.96
CA GLU A 158 6.13 -11.66 -3.36
C GLU A 158 4.92 -11.19 -2.55
N VAL A 159 3.96 -12.08 -2.29
CA VAL A 159 2.79 -11.75 -1.48
C VAL A 159 3.01 -12.30 -0.07
N PRO A 160 3.38 -11.48 0.93
CA PRO A 160 3.67 -12.00 2.26
C PRO A 160 2.45 -12.67 2.85
N ASN A 161 1.32 -11.97 2.86
CA ASN A 161 0.05 -12.42 3.39
C ASN A 161 -1.09 -11.59 2.74
N ILE A 162 -2.34 -11.85 3.08
CA ILE A 162 -3.48 -11.06 2.66
C ILE A 162 -3.78 -9.98 3.71
N GLY A 163 -3.76 -8.72 3.31
CA GLY A 163 -4.28 -7.59 4.10
C GLY A 163 -5.81 -7.61 4.21
N TRP A 164 -6.42 -6.48 4.56
CA TRP A 164 -7.89 -6.39 4.52
C TRP A 164 -8.39 -6.35 3.07
N ALA A 165 -7.71 -5.55 2.23
CA ALA A 165 -7.90 -5.53 0.80
C ALA A 165 -6.57 -5.73 0.09
N MET A 166 -6.59 -6.51 -1.00
CA MET A 166 -5.45 -6.75 -1.87
C MET A 166 -5.81 -6.37 -3.30
N VAL A 167 -4.89 -5.71 -4.00
CA VAL A 167 -4.96 -5.56 -5.46
C VAL A 167 -3.95 -6.51 -6.08
N TYR A 168 -4.44 -7.33 -7.01
CA TYR A 168 -3.64 -8.22 -7.85
C TYR A 168 -3.67 -7.66 -9.27
N GLY A 169 -2.62 -6.92 -9.66
CA GLY A 169 -2.46 -6.33 -10.98
C GLY A 169 -2.16 -7.36 -12.06
N ASP A 170 -1.84 -6.91 -13.26
CA ASP A 170 -1.72 -7.71 -14.49
C ASP A 170 -0.93 -9.00 -14.29
N GLU A 171 0.24 -8.91 -13.65
CA GLU A 171 1.15 -10.04 -13.41
C GLU A 171 0.62 -11.07 -12.41
N PHE A 172 -0.36 -10.69 -11.59
CA PHE A 172 -0.98 -11.54 -10.56
C PHE A 172 -2.45 -11.85 -10.86
N ALA A 173 -3.03 -11.22 -11.88
CA ALA A 173 -4.44 -11.35 -12.24
C ALA A 173 -4.80 -12.80 -12.61
N GLN A 174 -3.88 -13.56 -13.21
CA GLN A 174 -4.13 -14.97 -13.53
C GLN A 174 -4.28 -15.88 -12.29
N GLU A 175 -3.78 -15.44 -11.13
CA GLU A 175 -3.91 -16.17 -9.87
C GLU A 175 -5.29 -15.98 -9.23
N VAL A 176 -6.07 -15.00 -9.73
CA VAL A 176 -7.37 -14.62 -9.20
C VAL A 176 -8.50 -15.36 -9.94
N ASN A 177 -9.06 -16.38 -9.29
CA ASN A 177 -10.27 -17.02 -9.80
C ASN A 177 -11.53 -16.27 -9.33
N VAL A 178 -11.95 -15.27 -10.12
CA VAL A 178 -13.10 -14.40 -9.82
C VAL A 178 -14.34 -15.19 -9.42
N ARG A 179 -14.67 -16.25 -10.18
CA ARG A 179 -15.85 -17.06 -9.93
C ARG A 179 -15.80 -17.73 -8.55
N ARG A 180 -14.68 -18.38 -8.22
CA ARG A 180 -14.51 -19.06 -6.91
C ARG A 180 -14.53 -18.07 -5.75
N ILE A 181 -13.97 -16.88 -5.95
CA ILE A 181 -13.95 -15.81 -4.93
C ILE A 181 -15.36 -15.29 -4.65
N VAL A 182 -16.15 -15.01 -5.69
CA VAL A 182 -17.56 -14.60 -5.56
C VAL A 182 -18.41 -15.71 -4.94
N GLU A 183 -18.28 -16.95 -5.40
CA GLU A 183 -19.01 -18.11 -4.86
C GLU A 183 -18.70 -18.36 -3.37
N ALA A 184 -17.50 -18.01 -2.90
CA ALA A 184 -17.10 -18.07 -1.49
C ALA A 184 -17.50 -16.83 -0.67
N GLY A 185 -18.25 -15.89 -1.28
CA GLY A 185 -18.82 -14.72 -0.61
C GLY A 185 -17.83 -13.60 -0.32
N PHE A 186 -16.72 -13.50 -1.07
CA PHE A 186 -15.79 -12.39 -0.96
C PHE A 186 -16.12 -11.29 -1.97
N ALA A 187 -15.97 -10.04 -1.56
CA ALA A 187 -16.11 -8.90 -2.46
C ALA A 187 -14.89 -8.81 -3.38
N ILE A 188 -15.14 -8.69 -4.68
CA ILE A 188 -14.12 -8.51 -5.72
C ILE A 188 -14.59 -7.47 -6.72
N GLU A 189 -13.70 -6.58 -7.11
CA GLU A 189 -13.92 -5.49 -8.05
C GLU A 189 -12.81 -5.48 -9.10
N ASN A 190 -13.12 -5.11 -10.34
CA ASN A 190 -12.10 -4.83 -11.33
C ASN A 190 -11.47 -3.46 -11.06
N VAL A 191 -10.14 -3.39 -11.07
CA VAL A 191 -9.38 -2.14 -10.91
C VAL A 191 -8.23 -2.16 -11.91
N GLY A 192 -8.29 -1.26 -12.89
CA GLY A 192 -7.38 -1.28 -14.03
C GLY A 192 -7.46 -2.62 -14.77
N ASN A 193 -6.32 -3.29 -14.90
CA ASN A 193 -6.20 -4.59 -15.56
C ASN A 193 -6.17 -5.77 -14.56
N GLY A 194 -6.42 -5.49 -13.28
CA GLY A 194 -6.38 -6.46 -12.20
C GLY A 194 -7.66 -6.53 -11.39
N TYR A 195 -7.53 -7.05 -10.18
CA TYR A 195 -8.65 -7.24 -9.25
C TYR A 195 -8.34 -6.73 -7.85
N LEU A 196 -9.27 -6.00 -7.26
CA LEU A 196 -9.29 -5.66 -5.85
C LEU A 196 -10.18 -6.67 -5.12
N VAL A 197 -9.61 -7.41 -4.16
CA VAL A 197 -10.31 -8.41 -3.36
C VAL A 197 -10.32 -7.99 -1.90
N ARG A 198 -11.47 -8.09 -1.22
CA ARG A 198 -11.64 -7.76 0.21
C ARG A 198 -11.99 -9.00 1.02
N VAL A 199 -11.38 -9.13 2.20
CA VAL A 199 -11.61 -10.27 3.11
C VAL A 199 -12.98 -10.18 3.80
N THR A 200 -13.37 -8.96 4.18
CA THR A 200 -14.67 -8.64 4.77
C THR A 200 -15.21 -7.34 4.17
N ASP A 201 -16.47 -7.00 4.46
CA ASP A 201 -17.09 -5.77 3.96
C ASP A 201 -16.53 -4.50 4.61
N SER A 202 -15.97 -4.60 5.82
CA SER A 202 -15.52 -3.46 6.62
C SER A 202 -14.11 -3.67 7.16
N ILE A 203 -13.20 -2.72 6.91
CA ILE A 203 -11.84 -2.74 7.47
C ILE A 203 -11.84 -2.67 9.00
N ASN A 204 -12.92 -2.16 9.60
CA ASN A 204 -13.07 -2.13 11.06
C ASN A 204 -13.11 -3.55 11.66
N ASP A 205 -13.47 -4.57 10.89
CA ASP A 205 -13.54 -5.96 11.38
C ASP A 205 -12.17 -6.47 11.83
N VAL A 206 -11.08 -5.96 11.23
CA VAL A 206 -9.71 -6.33 11.64
C VAL A 206 -9.45 -5.91 13.09
N VAL A 207 -9.99 -4.76 13.50
CA VAL A 207 -9.80 -4.19 14.85
C VAL A 207 -10.89 -4.66 15.81
N ALA A 208 -12.13 -4.77 15.35
CA ALA A 208 -13.30 -5.08 16.17
C ALA A 208 -13.45 -6.59 16.45
N ASP A 209 -13.20 -7.45 15.46
CA ASP A 209 -13.23 -8.90 15.59
C ASP A 209 -12.14 -9.55 14.72
N PHE A 210 -10.90 -9.41 15.20
CA PHE A 210 -9.72 -9.97 14.53
C PHE A 210 -9.87 -11.46 14.20
N TRP A 211 -10.52 -12.25 15.06
CA TRP A 211 -10.64 -13.70 14.86
C TRP A 211 -11.62 -14.05 13.75
N GLN A 212 -12.70 -13.27 13.59
CA GLN A 212 -13.58 -13.39 12.43
C GLN A 212 -12.83 -13.02 11.15
N PHE A 213 -12.10 -11.91 11.14
CA PHE A 213 -11.27 -11.48 10.01
C PHE A 213 -10.24 -12.55 9.64
N SER A 214 -9.46 -13.04 10.60
CA SER A 214 -8.42 -14.06 10.40
C SER A 214 -8.99 -15.37 9.85
N ARG A 215 -10.16 -15.81 10.34
CA ARG A 215 -10.87 -16.97 9.76
C ARG A 215 -11.24 -16.75 8.29
N ARG A 216 -11.82 -15.58 7.97
CA ARG A 216 -12.15 -15.22 6.58
C ARG A 216 -10.92 -15.10 5.69
N ARG A 217 -9.80 -14.60 6.23
CA ARG A 217 -8.51 -14.55 5.53
C ARG A 217 -8.02 -15.96 5.17
N ALA A 218 -8.07 -16.91 6.10
CA ALA A 218 -7.71 -18.31 5.83
C ALA A 218 -8.60 -18.95 4.76
N GLU A 219 -9.91 -18.67 4.79
CA GLU A 219 -10.84 -19.13 3.76
C GLU A 219 -10.50 -18.56 2.38
N LEU A 220 -10.16 -17.27 2.30
CA LEU A 220 -9.73 -16.62 1.05
C LEU A 220 -8.42 -17.19 0.51
N LYS A 221 -7.41 -17.40 1.38
CA LYS A 221 -6.11 -17.98 1.00
C LYS A 221 -6.26 -19.30 0.24
N LYS A 222 -7.18 -20.16 0.68
CA LYS A 222 -7.46 -21.48 0.06
C LYS A 222 -8.02 -21.41 -1.37
N LEU A 223 -8.44 -20.23 -1.82
CA LEU A 223 -8.93 -20.03 -3.18
C LEU A 223 -7.80 -19.80 -4.19
N PHE A 224 -6.60 -19.43 -3.70
CA PHE A 224 -5.37 -19.33 -4.48
C PHE A 224 -4.63 -20.66 -4.52
N ARG A 225 -3.64 -20.79 -5.41
CA ARG A 225 -2.78 -21.97 -5.43
C ARG A 225 -1.90 -22.04 -4.17
N ALA A 226 -1.52 -23.25 -3.77
CA ALA A 226 -0.60 -23.47 -2.65
C ALA A 226 0.76 -22.77 -2.89
N GLY A 227 1.37 -22.26 -1.81
CA GLY A 227 2.63 -21.51 -1.87
C GLY A 227 2.56 -20.15 -2.57
N PHE A 228 1.35 -19.62 -2.83
CA PHE A 228 1.22 -18.27 -3.39
C PHE A 228 1.53 -17.18 -2.36
N PHE A 229 1.15 -17.41 -1.09
CA PHE A 229 1.45 -16.53 0.02
C PHE A 229 2.63 -17.06 0.83
N LEU A 230 3.51 -16.17 1.33
CA LEU A 230 4.63 -16.58 2.17
C LEU A 230 4.15 -17.04 3.57
N THR A 231 3.10 -16.41 4.10
CA THR A 231 2.45 -16.77 5.34
C THR A 231 1.22 -17.64 5.06
N GLU A 232 1.36 -18.95 5.23
CA GLU A 232 0.25 -19.89 5.01
C GLU A 232 -0.68 -19.98 6.23
N ASP A 233 -0.13 -19.89 7.44
CA ASP A 233 -0.88 -20.06 8.67
C ASP A 233 -1.52 -18.77 9.19
N GLU A 234 -2.53 -18.92 10.06
CA GLU A 234 -3.14 -17.82 10.82
C GLU A 234 -2.72 -17.87 12.29
N PRO A 235 -2.73 -16.73 13.00
CA PRO A 235 -2.47 -16.72 14.43
C PRO A 235 -3.38 -17.69 15.19
N LEU A 236 -2.83 -18.42 16.16
CA LEU A 236 -3.62 -19.28 17.03
C LEU A 236 -4.33 -18.43 18.08
N ARG A 237 -5.61 -18.73 18.32
CA ARG A 237 -6.33 -18.16 19.46
C ARG A 237 -5.78 -18.79 20.73
N GLU A 238 -4.87 -18.09 21.39
CA GLU A 238 -4.44 -18.46 22.73
C GLU A 238 -5.68 -18.51 23.63
N LYS A 239 -5.95 -19.68 24.22
CA LYS A 239 -6.93 -19.77 25.29
C LYS A 239 -6.37 -18.95 26.44
N ILE A 240 -7.07 -17.89 26.84
CA ILE A 240 -6.83 -17.27 28.14
C ILE A 240 -7.02 -18.39 29.16
N VAL A 241 -5.91 -18.91 29.69
CA VAL A 241 -5.94 -19.73 30.89
C VAL A 241 -6.34 -18.75 31.98
N SER A 242 -7.62 -18.76 32.34
CA SER A 242 -8.05 -18.13 33.58
C SER A 242 -7.45 -18.95 34.70
N ASP A 243 -6.34 -18.48 35.25
CA ASP A 243 -5.86 -18.97 36.54
C ASP A 243 -6.94 -18.67 37.57
N ALA A 244 -7.55 -19.75 38.08
CA ALA A 244 -8.51 -19.76 39.18
C ALA A 244 -7.77 -19.86 40.52
#